data_AF-A0A9W9T4S8-F1
#
_entry.id   AF-A0A9W9T4S8-F1
#
_cell.length_a   1.000
_cell.length_b   1.000
_cell.length_c   1.000
_cell.angle_alpha   90.00
_cell.angle_beta   90.00
_cell.angle_gamma   90.00
#
_symmetry.space_group_name_H-M   'P 1'
#
loop_
_entity.id
_entity.type
_entity.pdbx_description
1 polymer ?
#
loop_
_entity_poly.entity_id
_entity_poly.type
_entity_poly.pdbx_seq_one_letter_code
_entity_poly.pdbx_strand_id
1 'polypeptide(L)'
;MNYSQLQPLTSSLLLRYFFVLFSSLASVVGNRSQSNYGAANLFMTSLAAQRKRKGLVGSVLDIGMVLGIGYTSQNGIYETSLRKFNYVPISEPKFHVMFTEAISAGRPESETTQPEITTGLHRIAESGDINEKAFWAGKPI
;
A
#
# COMPACT_ATOMS: atom_id res chain seq x y z
N MET A 1 -34.58 -23.33 1.39
CA MET A 1 -33.84 -22.13 1.87
C MET A 1 -33.00 -21.60 0.72
N ASN A 2 -33.31 -20.41 0.22
CA ASN A 2 -32.62 -19.80 -0.92
C ASN A 2 -31.30 -19.16 -0.47
N TYR A 3 -30.18 -19.68 -0.96
CA TYR A 3 -28.82 -19.16 -0.67
C TYR A 3 -28.54 -17.79 -1.32
N SER A 4 -29.40 -17.30 -2.22
CA SER A 4 -29.22 -16.07 -2.99
C SER A 4 -29.49 -14.77 -2.23
N GLN A 5 -30.09 -14.82 -1.03
CA GLN A 5 -30.43 -13.61 -0.26
C GLN A 5 -29.42 -13.25 0.84
N LEU A 6 -28.48 -14.14 1.19
CA LEU A 6 -27.50 -13.89 2.26
C LEU A 6 -26.30 -13.07 1.77
N GLN A 7 -25.89 -13.24 0.52
CA GLN A 7 -24.68 -12.63 -0.04
C GLN A 7 -24.68 -11.08 -0.05
N PRO A 8 -25.79 -10.38 -0.39
CA PRO A 8 -25.84 -8.91 -0.38
C PRO A 8 -25.78 -8.30 1.04
N LEU A 9 -26.39 -8.97 2.03
CA LEU A 9 -26.39 -8.51 3.43
C LEU A 9 -25.02 -8.66 4.07
N THR A 10 -24.30 -9.76 3.82
CA THR A 10 -22.92 -9.92 4.31
C THR A 10 -21.98 -8.89 3.72
N SER A 11 -22.10 -8.54 2.44
CA SER A 11 -21.23 -7.53 1.82
C SER A 11 -21.42 -6.14 2.44
N SER A 12 -22.67 -5.74 2.69
CA SER A 12 -22.97 -4.46 3.35
C SER A 12 -22.62 -4.44 4.85
N LEU A 13 -22.67 -5.58 5.54
CA LEU A 13 -22.25 -5.73 6.94
C LEU A 13 -20.73 -5.85 7.12
N LEU A 14 -20.01 -6.54 6.23
CA LEU A 14 -18.55 -6.62 6.26
C LEU A 14 -17.91 -5.26 5.96
N LEU A 15 -18.52 -4.48 5.07
CA LEU A 15 -18.21 -3.06 4.85
C LEU A 15 -18.49 -2.17 6.06
N ARG A 16 -19.11 -2.67 7.15
CA ARG A 16 -19.16 -1.95 8.43
C ARG A 16 -17.92 -2.20 9.29
N TYR A 17 -17.22 -3.31 9.10
CA TYR A 17 -16.05 -3.68 9.91
C TYR A 17 -14.75 -3.17 9.30
N PHE A 18 -14.53 -3.32 7.99
CA PHE A 18 -13.38 -2.74 7.30
C PHE A 18 -13.60 -2.60 5.80
N PHE A 19 -12.85 -1.68 5.18
CA PHE A 19 -12.72 -1.53 3.73
C PHE A 19 -11.29 -1.12 3.42
N VAL A 20 -10.50 -2.06 2.87
CA VAL A 20 -9.07 -1.84 2.58
C VAL A 20 -8.87 -2.01 1.08
N LEU A 21 -8.32 -0.97 0.43
CA LEU A 21 -7.88 -1.01 -0.96
C LEU A 21 -6.40 -1.37 -1.00
N PHE A 22 -6.01 -2.24 -1.92
CA PHE A 22 -4.60 -2.58 -2.15
C PHE A 22 -4.05 -1.78 -3.32
N SER A 23 -3.21 -0.82 -2.96
CA SER A 23 -2.42 0.01 -3.86
C SER A 23 -0.98 -0.52 -3.91
N SER A 24 -0.10 0.22 -4.57
CA SER A 24 1.30 -0.15 -4.77
C SER A 24 2.22 1.00 -4.46
N LEU A 25 3.35 0.69 -3.81
CA LEU A 25 4.44 1.62 -3.55
C LEU A 25 4.94 2.32 -4.83
N ALA A 26 4.81 1.67 -6.00
CA ALA A 26 5.17 2.24 -7.29
C ALA A 26 4.42 3.55 -7.61
N SER A 27 3.29 3.79 -6.96
CA SER A 27 2.47 5.00 -7.14
C SER A 27 2.93 6.16 -6.27
N VAL A 28 3.62 5.87 -5.17
CA VAL A 28 4.23 6.87 -4.27
C VAL A 28 5.56 7.35 -4.82
N VAL A 29 6.39 6.41 -5.29
CA VAL A 29 7.75 6.69 -5.80
C VAL A 29 7.80 6.96 -7.30
N GLY A 30 6.75 6.59 -8.03
CA GLY A 30 6.68 6.64 -9.49
C GLY A 30 7.48 5.51 -10.15
N ASN A 31 6.99 5.04 -11.30
CA ASN A 31 7.73 4.14 -12.17
C ASN A 31 7.56 4.53 -13.64
N ARG A 32 8.66 4.53 -14.39
CA ARG A 32 8.67 4.92 -15.80
C ARG A 32 7.74 3.98 -16.58
N SER A 33 6.96 4.56 -17.50
CA SER A 33 5.98 3.83 -18.32
C SER A 33 4.81 3.20 -17.55
N GLN A 34 4.61 3.56 -16.27
CA GLN A 34 3.50 3.06 -15.45
C GLN A 34 2.50 4.15 -15.06
N SER A 35 2.32 5.21 -15.87
CA SER A 35 1.40 6.31 -15.57
C SER A 35 -0.05 5.85 -15.37
N ASN A 36 -0.55 4.93 -16.21
CA ASN A 36 -1.90 4.38 -16.07
C ASN A 36 -2.06 3.57 -14.77
N TYR A 37 -1.02 2.84 -14.38
CA TYR A 37 -0.99 2.08 -13.13
C TYR A 37 -0.96 3.04 -11.92
N GLY A 38 -0.12 4.07 -11.97
CA GLY A 38 -0.09 5.13 -10.95
C GLY A 38 -1.45 5.83 -10.79
N ALA A 39 -2.11 6.18 -11.91
CA ALA A 39 -3.43 6.81 -11.87
C ALA A 39 -4.50 5.92 -11.22
N ALA A 40 -4.51 4.61 -11.51
CA ALA A 40 -5.42 3.67 -10.90
C ALA A 40 -5.22 3.55 -9.38
N ASN A 41 -3.97 3.52 -8.93
CA ASN A 41 -3.63 3.48 -7.51
C ASN A 41 -3.98 4.79 -6.78
N LEU A 42 -3.67 5.94 -7.38
CA LEU A 42 -4.07 7.25 -6.82
C LEU A 42 -5.59 7.40 -6.75
N PHE A 43 -6.33 6.83 -7.70
CA PHE A 43 -7.78 6.75 -7.60
C PHE A 43 -8.22 6.00 -6.33
N MET A 44 -7.58 4.86 -6.01
CA MET A 44 -7.86 4.13 -4.77
C MET A 44 -7.57 4.96 -3.52
N THR A 45 -6.44 5.67 -3.47
CA THR A 45 -6.13 6.60 -2.37
C THR A 45 -7.22 7.68 -2.22
N SER A 46 -7.64 8.28 -3.34
CA SER A 46 -8.70 9.30 -3.33
C SER A 46 -10.06 8.75 -2.86
N LEU A 47 -10.37 7.49 -3.21
CA LEU A 47 -11.61 6.81 -2.83
C LEU A 47 -11.62 6.50 -1.33
N ALA A 48 -10.52 5.99 -0.77
CA ALA A 48 -10.39 5.76 0.67
C ALA A 48 -10.56 7.06 1.47
N ALA A 49 -9.88 8.13 1.04
CA ALA A 49 -10.02 9.45 1.66
C ALA A 49 -11.46 10.00 1.57
N GLN A 50 -12.13 9.81 0.44
CA GLN A 50 -13.54 10.23 0.29
C GLN A 50 -14.46 9.45 1.23
N ARG A 51 -14.25 8.15 1.41
CA ARG A 51 -15.03 7.33 2.34
C ARG A 51 -14.86 7.79 3.78
N LYS A 52 -13.62 8.04 4.22
CA LYS A 52 -13.35 8.53 5.58
C LYS A 52 -13.99 9.89 5.84
N ARG A 53 -13.95 10.82 4.88
CA ARG A 53 -14.67 12.11 4.97
C ARG A 53 -16.18 11.98 5.12
N LYS A 54 -16.77 10.88 4.65
CA LYS A 54 -18.21 10.57 4.79
C LYS A 54 -18.52 9.78 6.08
N GLY A 55 -17.55 9.60 6.97
CA GLY A 55 -17.72 8.79 8.18
C GLY A 55 -17.84 7.28 7.89
N LEU A 56 -17.43 6.83 6.71
CA LEU A 56 -17.43 5.41 6.34
C LEU A 56 -16.04 4.82 6.54
N VAL A 57 -15.97 3.54 6.91
CA VAL A 57 -14.69 2.82 6.94
C VAL A 57 -14.03 2.85 5.55
N GLY A 58 -12.73 3.09 5.51
CA GLY A 58 -11.98 3.09 4.27
C GLY A 58 -10.51 3.45 4.46
N SER A 59 -9.63 2.55 4.03
CA SER A 59 -8.18 2.76 3.95
C SER A 59 -7.58 2.20 2.67
N VAL A 60 -6.36 2.62 2.39
CA VAL A 60 -5.53 2.14 1.30
C VAL A 60 -4.18 1.72 1.84
N LEU A 61 -3.67 0.59 1.36
CA LEU A 61 -2.36 0.06 1.69
C LEU A 61 -1.50 0.05 0.42
N ASP A 62 -0.46 0.88 0.36
CA ASP A 62 0.53 0.84 -0.72
C ASP A 62 1.52 -0.28 -0.42
N ILE A 63 1.32 -1.40 -1.11
CA ILE A 63 2.10 -2.61 -0.86
C ILE A 63 3.49 -2.45 -1.49
N GLY A 64 4.52 -2.62 -0.66
CA GLY A 64 5.90 -2.73 -1.07
C GLY A 64 6.25 -4.14 -1.59
N MET A 65 7.53 -4.49 -1.59
CA MET A 65 7.96 -5.81 -2.06
C MET A 65 7.64 -6.90 -1.04
N VAL A 66 6.57 -7.67 -1.25
CA VAL A 66 6.27 -8.85 -0.41
C VAL A 66 7.07 -10.06 -0.91
N LEU A 67 7.73 -10.77 -0.01
CA LEU A 67 8.48 -12.00 -0.27
C LEU A 67 7.68 -13.23 0.16
N GLY A 68 7.84 -14.34 -0.58
CA GLY A 68 7.25 -15.64 -0.25
C GLY A 68 5.82 -15.87 -0.75
N ILE A 69 5.09 -14.79 -1.13
CA ILE A 69 3.75 -14.84 -1.71
C ILE A 69 3.57 -13.72 -2.77
N GLY A 70 2.67 -13.90 -3.74
CA GLY A 70 2.26 -12.84 -4.67
C GLY A 70 3.08 -12.70 -5.97
N TYR A 71 2.80 -11.64 -6.74
CA TYR A 71 3.31 -11.38 -8.11
C TYR A 71 4.85 -11.40 -8.23
N THR A 72 5.55 -11.04 -7.15
CA THR A 72 7.02 -11.03 -7.04
C THR A 72 7.63 -12.42 -6.86
N SER A 73 6.87 -13.40 -6.38
CA SER A 73 7.34 -14.78 -6.12
C SER A 73 7.37 -15.65 -7.38
N GLN A 74 6.68 -15.28 -8.46
CA GLN A 74 6.50 -16.18 -9.60
C GLN A 74 7.73 -16.27 -10.50
N ASN A 75 8.65 -15.29 -10.51
CA ASN A 75 9.69 -15.23 -11.55
C ASN A 75 11.14 -14.93 -11.10
N GLY A 76 11.44 -14.66 -9.83
CA GLY A 76 12.82 -14.41 -9.33
C GLY A 76 13.55 -13.15 -9.88
N ILE A 77 13.17 -12.68 -11.07
CA ILE A 77 13.70 -11.51 -11.80
C ILE A 77 13.35 -10.20 -11.07
N TYR A 78 12.21 -10.17 -10.37
CA TYR A 78 11.78 -9.01 -9.60
C TYR A 78 12.64 -8.76 -8.37
N GLU A 79 13.16 -9.79 -7.71
CA GLU A 79 13.98 -9.62 -6.52
C GLU A 79 15.27 -8.84 -6.83
N THR A 80 15.91 -9.17 -7.95
CA THR A 80 17.18 -8.52 -8.37
C THR A 80 16.95 -7.08 -8.83
N SER A 81 15.84 -6.80 -9.51
CA SER A 81 15.53 -5.44 -9.99
C SER A 81 15.00 -4.53 -8.88
N LEU A 82 14.25 -5.07 -7.90
CA LEU A 82 13.67 -4.30 -6.80
C LEU A 82 14.68 -3.99 -5.69
N ARG A 83 15.70 -4.83 -5.47
CA ARG A 83 16.84 -4.49 -4.60
C ARG A 83 17.58 -3.22 -5.06
N LYS A 84 17.60 -2.93 -6.38
CA LYS A 84 18.20 -1.69 -6.92
C LYS A 84 17.44 -0.43 -6.53
N PHE A 85 16.17 -0.54 -6.16
CA PHE A 85 15.34 0.60 -5.74
C PHE A 85 15.32 0.80 -4.21
N ASN A 86 16.17 0.08 -3.48
CA ASN A 86 16.31 0.15 -2.02
C ASN A 86 14.99 -0.08 -1.25
N TYR A 87 14.05 -0.84 -1.83
CA TYR A 87 12.83 -1.23 -1.13
C TYR A 87 13.11 -2.30 -0.09
N VAL A 88 12.50 -2.15 1.08
CA VAL A 88 12.59 -3.11 2.16
C VAL A 88 11.66 -4.29 1.85
N PRO A 89 12.19 -5.53 1.73
CA PRO A 89 11.33 -6.71 1.59
C PRO A 89 10.44 -6.89 2.82
N ILE A 90 9.19 -7.27 2.56
CA ILE A 90 8.16 -7.52 3.56
C ILE A 90 7.89 -9.02 3.57
N SER A 91 8.08 -9.69 4.71
CA SER A 91 7.67 -11.08 4.86
C SER A 91 6.14 -11.17 5.02
N GLU A 92 5.55 -12.32 4.70
CA GLU A 92 4.11 -12.56 4.89
C GLU A 92 3.60 -12.22 6.31
N PRO A 93 4.23 -12.64 7.42
CA PRO A 93 3.75 -12.26 8.75
C PRO A 93 3.72 -10.74 8.96
N LYS A 94 4.70 -10.04 8.39
CA LYS A 94 4.79 -8.58 8.47
C LYS A 94 3.72 -7.90 7.63
N PHE A 95 3.37 -8.49 6.48
CA PHE A 95 2.25 -8.06 5.67
C PHE A 95 0.92 -8.17 6.43
N HIS A 96 0.67 -9.26 7.16
CA HIS A 96 -0.53 -9.39 8.00
C HIS A 96 -0.64 -8.33 9.08
N VAL A 97 0.48 -7.96 9.72
CA VAL A 97 0.51 -6.86 10.69
C VAL A 97 0.16 -5.54 9.99
N MET A 98 0.79 -5.23 8.85
CA MET A 98 0.49 -4.03 8.08
C MET A 98 -0.99 -3.97 7.61
N PHE A 99 -1.56 -5.11 7.24
CA PHE A 99 -2.98 -5.22 6.90
C PHE A 99 -3.88 -4.93 8.10
N THR A 100 -3.51 -5.40 9.29
CA THR A 100 -4.24 -5.11 10.53
C THR A 100 -4.18 -3.61 10.86
N GLU A 101 -3.03 -2.98 10.68
CA GLU A 101 -2.88 -1.53 10.81
C GLU A 101 -3.75 -0.78 9.80
N ALA A 102 -3.84 -1.26 8.56
CA ALA A 102 -4.70 -0.66 7.54
C ALA A 102 -6.18 -0.74 7.93
N ILE A 103 -6.63 -1.84 8.55
CA ILE A 103 -7.99 -1.96 9.10
C ILE A 103 -8.21 -0.89 10.17
N SER A 104 -7.28 -0.73 11.11
CA SER A 104 -7.38 0.26 12.19
C SER A 104 -7.39 1.70 11.68
N ALA A 105 -6.50 2.05 10.75
CA ALA A 105 -6.42 3.39 10.16
C ALA A 105 -7.66 3.79 9.34
N GLY A 106 -8.34 2.79 8.77
CA GLY A 106 -9.56 2.98 7.98
C GLY A 106 -10.80 3.30 8.81
N ARG A 107 -10.75 3.20 10.14
CA ARG A 107 -11.90 3.48 11.01
C ARG A 107 -12.20 4.98 11.09
N PRO A 108 -13.48 5.40 11.10
CA PRO A 108 -13.87 6.81 11.25
C PRO A 108 -13.32 7.44 12.54
N GLU A 109 -13.23 6.67 13.61
CA GLU A 109 -12.72 7.08 14.93
C GLU A 109 -11.18 7.10 15.04
N SER A 110 -10.46 6.66 14.00
CA SER A 110 -9.00 6.71 14.01
C SER A 110 -8.51 8.17 14.00
N GLU A 111 -7.55 8.48 14.88
CA GLU A 111 -6.91 9.79 15.00
C GLU A 111 -6.19 10.23 13.71
N THR A 112 -5.87 9.30 12.81
CA THR A 112 -5.14 9.58 11.58
C THR A 112 -6.06 10.21 10.53
N THR A 113 -5.82 11.47 10.15
CA THR A 113 -6.66 12.15 9.13
C THR A 113 -6.58 11.50 7.74
N GLN A 114 -5.43 10.91 7.40
CA GLN A 114 -5.21 10.21 6.12
C GLN A 114 -5.28 8.69 6.32
N PRO A 115 -6.12 7.96 5.57
CA PRO A 115 -6.25 6.53 5.73
C PRO A 115 -5.32 5.74 4.78
N GLU A 116 -4.14 6.28 4.50
CA GLU A 116 -3.13 5.69 3.60
C GLU A 116 -1.96 5.16 4.41
N ILE A 117 -1.57 3.91 4.15
CA ILE A 117 -0.40 3.27 4.76
C ILE A 117 0.54 2.84 3.65
N THR A 118 1.73 3.45 3.61
CA THR A 118 2.77 3.07 2.67
C THR A 118 3.78 2.14 3.32
N THR A 119 4.11 1.03 2.66
CA THR A 119 5.01 0.00 3.19
C THR A 119 6.26 -0.15 2.32
N GLY A 120 7.34 -0.71 2.89
CA GLY A 120 8.53 -1.07 2.11
C GLY A 120 9.48 0.08 1.76
N LEU A 121 9.26 1.28 2.29
CA LEU A 121 10.22 2.40 2.20
C LEU A 121 11.35 2.24 3.23
N HIS A 122 12.58 2.52 2.81
CA HIS A 122 13.70 2.65 3.72
C HIS A 122 13.64 3.99 4.45
N ARG A 123 13.81 3.98 5.78
CA ARG A 123 13.89 5.21 6.57
C ARG A 123 15.33 5.72 6.53
N ILE A 124 15.54 6.84 5.88
CA ILE A 124 16.82 7.55 5.98
C ILE A 124 16.82 8.26 7.34
N ALA A 125 17.75 7.90 8.22
CA ALA A 125 17.93 8.62 9.48
C ALA A 125 18.44 10.04 9.19
N GLU A 126 17.90 11.05 9.86
CA GLU A 126 18.38 12.44 9.74
C GLU A 126 19.87 12.60 10.13
N SER A 127 20.44 11.60 10.82
CA SER A 127 21.85 11.54 11.22
C SER A 127 22.75 10.68 10.31
N GLY A 128 22.28 10.28 9.12
CA GLY A 128 23.05 9.46 8.17
C GLY A 128 24.16 10.24 7.46
N ASP A 129 25.33 9.60 7.34
CA ASP A 129 26.54 10.10 6.69
C ASP A 129 26.25 10.89 5.40
N ILE A 130 26.55 12.19 5.42
CA ILE A 130 26.37 13.13 4.29
C ILE A 130 27.11 12.70 3.00
N ASN A 131 27.94 11.66 3.10
CA ASN A 131 28.65 11.06 1.97
C ASN A 131 27.84 10.00 1.20
N GLU A 132 26.69 9.54 1.71
CA GLU A 132 25.80 8.65 0.97
C GLU A 132 24.99 9.45 -0.06
N LYS A 133 25.67 9.80 -1.17
CA LYS A 133 25.07 10.57 -2.26
C LYS A 133 23.91 9.78 -2.87
N ALA A 134 22.76 10.43 -3.00
CA ALA A 134 21.65 9.88 -3.78
C ALA A 134 22.13 9.49 -5.18
N PHE A 135 21.64 8.38 -5.73
CA PHE A 135 22.12 7.82 -7.00
C PHE A 135 22.06 8.80 -8.18
N TRP A 136 21.19 9.81 -8.12
CA TRP A 136 21.03 10.88 -9.11
C TRP A 136 21.98 12.07 -8.90
N ALA A 137 22.67 12.18 -7.76
CA ALA A 137 23.55 13.32 -7.46
C ALA A 137 24.75 13.43 -8.42
N GLY A 138 25.19 12.30 -9.00
CA GLY A 138 26.26 12.27 -10.00
C GLY A 138 25.79 12.44 -11.46
N LYS A 139 24.49 12.22 -11.72
CA LYS A 139 23.86 12.30 -13.05
C LYS A 139 22.40 12.71 -12.89
N PRO A 140 22.11 14.01 -12.72
CA PRO A 140 20.74 14.50 -12.76
C PRO A 140 20.13 14.21 -14.13
N ILE A 141 18.84 13.89 -14.13
CA ILE A 141 18.01 13.70 -15.33
C ILE A 141 17.86 14.99 -16.13
#